data_AF-A0AAV2M5V8-F1
#
_entry.id   AF-A0AAV2M5V8-F1
#
_cell.length_a   1.000
_cell.length_b   1.000
_cell.length_c   1.000
_cell.angle_alpha   90.00
_cell.angle_beta   90.00
_cell.angle_gamma   90.00
#
_symmetry.space_group_name_H-M   'P 1'
#
loop_
_entity.id
_entity.type
_entity.pdbx_description
1 polymer ?
#
loop_
_entity_poly.entity_id
_entity_poly.type
_entity_poly.pdbx_seq_one_letter_code
_entity_poly.pdbx_strand_id
1 'polypeptide(L)'
;MDEVKDDASFKGVADRLTLGVLRILENLPGVTDVRFPEREPAEKRSLLNWEQKNACILPEDLRDFYLTTDGFRLHWNVKLDNGSAPLGRMDIHSVSRLSPLLPPTSVFSLPNAASVSDLDWDQEPGSSLTPPPEAHPTVAPPPPHFDARSRIFELDSCGGNGKVCLVYNNCTPGVVAQLGQVWFLDRSLRWFFFTSSFTSFFRLMITHLGLPEWHYNCTSYGPSPLAQWAALYPPLTFSDPQDTPTTELNCLDPSRAFKTRTKTPPKKRTGTQGGGARGGGRGRGRS
;
A
#
# COMPACT_ATOMS: atom_id res chain seq x y z
N MET A 1 -22.33 -38.99 -2.94
CA MET A 1 -22.10 -38.54 -4.33
C MET A 1 -22.31 -37.04 -4.44
N ASP A 2 -23.16 -36.47 -3.59
CA ASP A 2 -23.41 -35.02 -3.47
C ASP A 2 -22.20 -34.23 -2.91
N GLU A 3 -21.51 -34.73 -1.87
CA GLU A 3 -20.33 -34.04 -1.30
C GLU A 3 -19.18 -33.80 -2.31
N VAL A 4 -18.93 -34.74 -3.23
CA VAL A 4 -17.86 -34.63 -4.24
C VAL A 4 -18.26 -33.65 -5.36
N LYS A 5 -19.57 -33.51 -5.62
CA LYS A 5 -20.11 -32.58 -6.60
C LYS A 5 -20.10 -31.15 -6.08
N ASP A 6 -20.41 -30.98 -4.80
CA ASP A 6 -20.38 -29.68 -4.12
C ASP A 6 -18.94 -29.17 -4.00
N ASP A 7 -17.98 -30.02 -3.62
CA ASP A 7 -16.55 -29.66 -3.55
C ASP A 7 -15.96 -29.24 -4.91
N ALA A 8 -16.29 -29.96 -5.99
CA ALA A 8 -15.87 -29.59 -7.34
C ALA A 8 -16.52 -28.29 -7.83
N SER A 9 -17.77 -28.04 -7.45
CA SER A 9 -18.49 -26.80 -7.79
C SER A 9 -17.92 -25.59 -7.05
N PHE A 10 -17.65 -25.75 -5.75
CA PHE A 10 -17.02 -24.74 -4.91
C PHE A 10 -15.63 -24.40 -5.43
N LYS A 11 -14.81 -25.41 -5.71
CA LYS A 11 -13.47 -25.19 -6.29
C LYS A 11 -13.53 -24.45 -7.62
N GLY A 12 -14.53 -24.72 -8.45
CA GLY A 12 -14.77 -23.98 -9.70
C GLY A 12 -15.16 -22.51 -9.50
N VAL A 13 -16.02 -22.23 -8.51
CA VAL A 13 -16.39 -20.86 -8.13
C VAL A 13 -15.19 -20.11 -7.55
N ALA A 14 -14.45 -20.75 -6.65
CA ALA A 14 -13.24 -20.22 -6.02
C ALA A 14 -12.17 -19.86 -7.07
N ASP A 15 -11.92 -20.74 -8.04
CA ASP A 15 -10.94 -20.52 -9.10
C ASP A 15 -11.37 -19.34 -10.01
N ARG A 16 -12.67 -19.22 -10.32
CA ARG A 16 -13.21 -18.08 -11.09
C ARG A 16 -13.13 -16.77 -10.33
N LEU A 17 -13.51 -16.78 -9.05
CA LEU A 17 -13.48 -15.60 -8.18
C LEU A 17 -12.04 -15.10 -7.98
N THR A 18 -11.10 -16.01 -7.78
CA THR A 18 -9.68 -15.69 -7.56
C THR A 18 -8.87 -15.59 -8.85
N LEU A 19 -9.50 -15.71 -10.02
CA LEU A 19 -8.85 -15.66 -11.33
C LEU A 19 -7.67 -16.64 -11.46
N GLY A 20 -7.78 -17.83 -10.86
CA GLY A 20 -6.74 -18.85 -10.88
C GLY A 20 -5.63 -18.69 -9.84
N VAL A 21 -5.69 -17.68 -8.96
CA VAL A 21 -4.61 -17.44 -7.99
C VAL A 21 -4.42 -18.60 -7.01
N LEU A 22 -5.48 -19.34 -6.65
CA LEU A 22 -5.34 -20.54 -5.83
C LEU A 22 -4.37 -21.55 -6.45
N ARG A 23 -4.52 -21.81 -7.75
CA ARG A 23 -3.64 -22.71 -8.50
C ARG A 23 -2.23 -22.16 -8.62
N ILE A 24 -2.07 -20.84 -8.76
CA ILE A 24 -0.75 -20.20 -8.81
C ILE A 24 -0.04 -20.43 -7.46
N LEU A 25 -0.71 -20.13 -6.35
CA LEU A 25 -0.16 -20.29 -5.00
C LEU A 25 0.20 -21.74 -4.70
N GLU A 26 -0.65 -22.71 -5.05
CA GLU A 26 -0.38 -24.14 -4.86
C GLU A 26 0.85 -24.64 -5.63
N ASN A 27 1.19 -24.00 -6.76
CA ASN A 27 2.34 -24.35 -7.58
C ASN A 27 3.62 -23.55 -7.26
N LEU A 28 3.52 -22.50 -6.42
CA LEU A 28 4.67 -21.68 -6.08
C LEU A 28 5.61 -22.42 -5.11
N PRO A 29 6.93 -22.43 -5.39
CA PRO A 29 7.88 -23.13 -4.54
C PRO A 29 7.92 -22.51 -3.14
N GLY A 30 7.84 -23.38 -2.13
CA GLY A 30 7.85 -22.95 -0.74
C GLY A 30 6.50 -22.43 -0.22
N VAL A 31 5.47 -22.28 -1.05
CA VAL A 31 4.12 -21.97 -0.56
C VAL A 31 3.49 -23.21 0.08
N THR A 32 2.82 -23.01 1.21
CA THR A 32 2.15 -24.05 2.00
C THR A 32 0.85 -23.50 2.58
N ASP A 33 -0.07 -24.39 2.99
CA ASP A 33 -1.29 -24.01 3.73
C ASP A 33 -2.14 -22.92 3.03
N VAL A 34 -2.40 -23.10 1.73
CA VAL A 34 -3.31 -22.21 1.00
C VAL A 34 -4.73 -22.48 1.46
N ARG A 35 -5.39 -21.48 2.05
CA ARG A 35 -6.74 -21.59 2.60
C ARG A 35 -7.67 -20.54 2.03
N PHE A 36 -8.77 -21.03 1.47
CA PHE A 36 -9.88 -20.24 0.98
C PHE A 36 -11.19 -20.81 1.53
N PRO A 37 -11.66 -20.34 2.70
CA PRO A 37 -12.94 -20.76 3.25
C PRO A 37 -14.11 -20.30 2.38
N GLU A 38 -15.02 -21.22 2.08
CA GLU A 38 -16.28 -20.92 1.43
C GLU A 38 -17.10 -19.93 2.26
N ARG A 39 -17.79 -19.03 1.57
CA ARG A 39 -18.68 -18.05 2.18
C ARG A 39 -19.93 -17.91 1.35
N GLU A 40 -21.06 -18.04 2.03
CA GLU A 40 -22.37 -17.82 1.46
C GLU A 40 -22.53 -16.40 0.91
N PRO A 41 -23.33 -16.21 -0.14
CA PRO A 41 -23.77 -14.91 -0.60
C PRO A 41 -24.45 -14.07 0.48
N ALA A 42 -24.28 -12.76 0.43
CA ALA A 42 -25.03 -11.84 1.27
C ALA A 42 -26.51 -11.79 0.85
N GLU A 43 -27.41 -11.73 1.83
CA GLU A 43 -28.82 -11.51 1.56
C GLU A 43 -29.04 -10.11 0.95
N LYS A 44 -29.86 -10.03 -0.11
CA LYS A 44 -30.28 -8.74 -0.71
C LYS A 44 -30.84 -7.77 0.34
N ARG A 45 -31.59 -8.28 1.31
CA ARG A 45 -32.14 -7.49 2.42
C ARG A 45 -31.04 -6.89 3.29
N SER A 46 -29.98 -7.64 3.58
CA SER A 46 -28.84 -7.15 4.37
C SER A 46 -28.11 -6.01 3.67
N LEU A 47 -27.96 -6.09 2.34
CA LEU A 47 -27.39 -5.01 1.53
C LEU A 47 -28.27 -3.76 1.58
N LEU A 48 -29.58 -3.89 1.34
CA LEU A 48 -30.53 -2.77 1.41
C LEU A 48 -30.56 -2.13 2.80
N ASN A 49 -30.54 -2.94 3.86
CA ASN A 49 -30.48 -2.45 5.23
C ASN A 49 -29.20 -1.67 5.50
N TRP A 50 -28.06 -2.15 4.99
CA TRP A 50 -26.78 -1.46 5.09
C TRP A 50 -26.81 -0.11 4.35
N GLU A 51 -27.34 -0.09 3.12
CA GLU A 51 -27.45 1.13 2.31
C GLU A 51 -28.36 2.16 2.97
N GLN A 52 -29.51 1.72 3.49
CA GLN A 52 -30.46 2.59 4.20
C GLN A 52 -29.85 3.14 5.50
N LYS A 53 -29.19 2.29 6.29
CA LYS A 53 -28.56 2.67 7.57
C LYS A 53 -27.48 3.73 7.37
N ASN A 54 -26.68 3.59 6.33
CA ASN A 54 -25.53 4.45 6.06
C ASN A 54 -25.86 5.59 5.07
N ALA A 55 -27.11 5.63 4.59
CA ALA A 55 -27.63 6.52 3.57
C ALA A 55 -26.73 6.62 2.32
N CYS A 56 -26.15 5.50 1.89
CA CYS A 56 -25.28 5.43 0.72
C CYS A 56 -25.61 4.20 -0.12
N ILE A 57 -25.38 4.28 -1.42
CA ILE A 57 -25.62 3.18 -2.36
C ILE A 57 -24.29 2.47 -2.64
N LEU A 58 -24.23 1.15 -2.46
CA LEU A 58 -23.05 0.36 -2.80
C LEU A 58 -22.73 0.50 -4.30
N PRO A 59 -21.45 0.61 -4.68
CA PRO A 59 -21.04 0.43 -6.07
C PRO A 59 -21.60 -0.88 -6.63
N GLU A 60 -22.01 -0.87 -7.89
CA GLU A 60 -22.64 -2.03 -8.55
C GLU A 60 -21.77 -3.28 -8.46
N ASP A 61 -20.49 -3.14 -8.75
CA ASP A 61 -19.52 -4.22 -8.73
C ASP A 61 -19.26 -4.77 -7.32
N LEU A 62 -19.24 -3.92 -6.29
CA LEU A 62 -19.15 -4.37 -4.90
C LEU A 62 -20.45 -5.07 -4.43
N ARG A 63 -21.61 -4.58 -4.88
CA ARG A 63 -22.90 -5.24 -4.60
C ARG A 63 -22.93 -6.63 -5.21
N ASP A 64 -22.57 -6.76 -6.48
CA ASP A 64 -22.55 -8.04 -7.20
C ASP A 64 -21.55 -9.02 -6.58
N PHE A 65 -20.40 -8.51 -6.12
CA PHE A 65 -19.45 -9.28 -5.34
C PHE A 65 -20.10 -9.84 -4.06
N TYR A 66 -20.79 -9.01 -3.27
CA TYR A 66 -21.47 -9.49 -2.06
C TYR A 66 -22.63 -10.45 -2.35
N LEU A 67 -23.33 -10.29 -3.46
CA LEU A 67 -24.34 -11.24 -3.94
C LEU A 67 -23.74 -12.55 -4.45
N THR A 68 -22.42 -12.62 -4.63
CA THR A 68 -21.69 -13.83 -4.94
C THR A 68 -21.07 -14.44 -3.68
N THR A 69 -20.56 -13.63 -2.76
CA THR A 69 -19.91 -14.07 -1.51
C THR A 69 -19.89 -12.96 -0.45
N ASP A 70 -20.30 -13.25 0.80
CA ASP A 70 -20.32 -12.25 1.88
C ASP A 70 -18.93 -12.03 2.52
N GLY A 71 -18.13 -11.25 1.80
CA GLY A 71 -16.73 -10.99 2.12
C GLY A 71 -15.82 -12.09 1.57
N PHE A 72 -14.51 -11.89 1.73
CA PHE A 72 -13.50 -12.74 1.13
C PHE A 72 -12.32 -12.89 2.06
N ARG A 73 -11.77 -14.11 2.13
CA ARG A 73 -10.56 -14.37 2.89
C ARG A 73 -9.75 -15.42 2.17
N LEU A 74 -8.53 -15.07 1.78
CA LEU A 74 -7.56 -16.01 1.26
C LEU A 74 -6.26 -15.78 2.02
N HIS A 75 -5.68 -16.83 2.58
CA HIS A 75 -4.36 -16.73 3.19
C HIS A 75 -3.51 -17.96 2.85
N TRP A 76 -2.21 -17.77 2.90
CA TRP A 76 -1.24 -18.79 2.60
C TRP A 76 0.06 -18.54 3.36
N ASN A 77 0.80 -19.62 3.58
CA ASN A 77 2.03 -19.61 4.36
C ASN A 77 3.23 -19.91 3.46
N VAL A 78 4.41 -19.55 3.94
CA VAL A 78 5.68 -19.94 3.35
C VAL A 78 6.39 -20.96 4.24
N LYS A 79 7.02 -21.94 3.61
CA LYS A 79 7.90 -22.91 4.24
C LYS A 79 9.25 -22.24 4.57
N LEU A 80 9.59 -22.25 5.85
CA LEU A 80 10.88 -21.85 6.39
C LEU A 80 11.60 -23.08 6.93
N ASP A 81 12.91 -22.98 7.19
CA ASP A 81 13.71 -24.10 7.68
C ASP A 81 13.21 -24.68 9.02
N ASN A 82 12.55 -23.84 9.83
CA ASN A 82 12.02 -24.19 11.16
C ASN A 82 10.50 -24.35 11.21
N GLY A 83 9.78 -24.37 10.08
CA GLY A 83 8.33 -24.54 10.06
C GLY A 83 7.62 -23.83 8.92
N SER A 84 6.36 -23.48 9.13
CA SER A 84 5.54 -22.70 8.19
C SER A 84 5.18 -21.36 8.84
N ALA A 85 5.29 -20.26 8.11
CA ALA A 85 4.96 -18.93 8.58
C ALA A 85 3.92 -18.27 7.68
N PRO A 86 2.92 -17.55 8.23
CA PRO A 86 1.94 -16.84 7.42
C PRO A 86 2.62 -15.73 6.61
N LEU A 87 2.36 -15.69 5.31
CA LEU A 87 2.96 -14.70 4.42
C LEU A 87 1.89 -13.84 3.75
N GLY A 88 1.06 -14.43 2.89
CA GLY A 88 0.03 -13.68 2.18
C GLY A 88 -1.34 -13.76 2.83
N ARG A 89 -2.03 -12.63 2.86
CA ARG A 89 -3.40 -12.49 3.33
C ARG A 89 -4.16 -11.47 2.47
N MET A 90 -5.28 -11.92 1.93
CA MET A 90 -6.28 -11.09 1.27
C MET A 90 -7.55 -11.14 2.12
N ASP A 91 -8.13 -9.99 2.45
CA ASP A 91 -9.36 -9.89 3.24
C ASP A 91 -10.28 -8.86 2.58
N ILE A 92 -11.56 -9.18 2.45
CA ILE A 92 -12.62 -8.21 2.21
C ILE A 92 -13.68 -8.49 3.27
N HIS A 93 -14.04 -7.46 4.03
CA HIS A 93 -15.04 -7.57 5.07
C HIS A 93 -16.40 -7.97 4.52
N SER A 94 -17.14 -8.75 5.30
CA SER A 94 -18.57 -8.99 5.06
C SER A 94 -19.35 -7.70 5.20
N VAL A 95 -20.56 -7.66 4.64
CA VAL A 95 -21.48 -6.50 4.73
C VAL A 95 -21.74 -6.11 6.17
N SER A 96 -21.86 -7.10 7.06
CA SER A 96 -22.04 -6.90 8.50
C SER A 96 -20.84 -6.24 9.20
N ARG A 97 -19.64 -6.42 8.65
CA ARG A 97 -18.38 -5.85 9.18
C ARG A 97 -17.96 -4.57 8.46
N LEU A 98 -18.64 -4.21 7.35
CA LEU A 98 -18.45 -2.97 6.62
C LEU A 98 -18.95 -1.80 7.47
N SER A 99 -18.10 -1.36 8.39
CA SER A 99 -18.43 -0.39 9.43
C SER A 99 -17.88 0.99 9.09
N PRO A 100 -18.56 2.07 9.52
CA PRO A 100 -18.03 3.42 9.38
C PRO A 100 -16.68 3.55 10.06
N LEU A 101 -15.70 4.13 9.38
CA LEU A 101 -14.37 4.38 9.96
C LEU A 101 -14.46 5.36 11.14
N LEU A 102 -15.32 6.36 11.00
CA LEU A 102 -15.54 7.40 12.00
C LEU A 102 -16.85 7.09 12.74
N PRO A 103 -16.80 6.85 14.06
CA PRO A 103 -18.01 6.68 14.83
C PRO A 103 -18.79 8.01 14.89
N PRO A 104 -20.12 7.97 15.05
CA PRO A 104 -20.89 9.17 15.35
C PRO A 104 -20.33 9.85 16.59
N THR A 105 -20.24 11.19 16.56
CA THR A 105 -19.78 11.97 17.71
C THR A 105 -20.64 11.62 18.93
N SER A 106 -20.00 11.09 19.97
CA SER A 106 -20.70 10.68 21.19
C SER A 106 -21.38 11.88 21.83
N VAL A 107 -22.60 11.69 22.36
CA VAL A 107 -23.29 12.71 23.17
C VAL A 107 -22.55 13.06 24.46
N PHE A 108 -21.57 12.24 24.84
CA PHE A 108 -20.70 12.46 25.99
C PHE A 108 -19.39 13.20 25.63
N SER A 109 -19.18 13.52 24.35
CA SER A 109 -18.03 14.32 23.94
C SER A 109 -18.15 15.74 24.50
N LEU A 110 -17.05 16.25 25.03
CA LEU A 110 -16.99 17.65 25.45
C LEU A 110 -17.25 18.55 24.23
N PRO A 111 -17.90 19.72 24.42
CA PRO A 111 -17.90 20.77 23.41
C PRO A 111 -16.44 21.06 23.04
N ASN A 112 -16.11 21.05 21.75
CA ASN A 112 -14.73 21.24 21.25
C ASN A 112 -13.70 20.16 21.63
N ALA A 113 -14.12 18.91 21.91
CA ALA A 113 -13.18 17.81 22.04
C ALA A 113 -12.38 17.62 20.74
N ALA A 114 -11.05 17.46 20.87
CA ALA A 114 -10.20 17.16 19.73
C ALA A 114 -10.68 15.89 19.02
N SER A 115 -10.73 15.95 17.70
CA SER A 115 -11.34 14.96 16.82
C SER A 115 -10.44 14.70 15.61
N VAL A 116 -10.65 13.57 14.93
CA VAL A 116 -9.86 13.23 13.72
C VAL A 116 -10.10 14.26 12.60
N SER A 117 -11.27 14.91 12.57
CA SER A 117 -11.58 16.01 11.66
C SER A 117 -10.69 17.25 11.84
N ASP A 118 -10.03 17.40 13.00
CA ASP A 118 -9.09 18.52 13.20
C ASP A 118 -7.80 18.36 12.38
N LEU A 119 -7.51 17.16 11.87
CA LEU A 119 -6.37 16.89 10.98
C LEU A 119 -6.55 17.47 9.58
N ASP A 120 -7.78 17.83 9.19
CA ASP A 120 -8.09 18.39 7.87
C ASP A 120 -7.86 19.92 7.79
N TRP A 121 -7.41 20.55 8.88
CA TRP A 121 -7.28 22.02 9.03
C TRP A 121 -6.30 22.67 8.03
N ASP A 122 -5.32 21.92 7.52
CA ASP A 122 -4.25 22.45 6.65
C ASP A 122 -4.53 22.31 5.13
N GLN A 123 -5.67 21.75 4.72
CA GLN A 123 -6.05 21.68 3.30
C GLN A 123 -6.81 22.94 2.86
N GLU A 124 -6.11 24.08 2.80
CA GLU A 124 -6.55 25.22 1.98
C GLU A 124 -6.74 24.74 0.53
N PRO A 125 -7.83 25.13 -0.17
CA PRO A 125 -8.11 24.77 -1.57
C PRO A 125 -7.14 25.40 -2.60
N GLY A 126 -5.87 25.55 -2.23
CA GLY A 126 -4.76 26.05 -3.03
C GLY A 126 -3.37 25.64 -2.54
N SER A 127 -3.22 24.80 -1.50
CA SER A 127 -1.92 24.33 -1.01
C SER A 127 -1.51 22.95 -1.54
N SER A 128 -2.22 22.40 -2.54
CA SER A 128 -1.58 21.39 -3.38
C SER A 128 -0.40 22.08 -4.06
N LEU A 129 0.76 21.43 -4.03
CA LEU A 129 1.88 21.75 -4.90
C LEU A 129 1.32 21.92 -6.32
N THR A 130 1.10 23.16 -6.75
CA THR A 130 0.62 23.48 -8.09
C THR A 130 1.59 22.82 -9.05
N PRO A 131 1.16 21.85 -9.87
CA PRO A 131 1.99 21.43 -10.98
C PRO A 131 2.20 22.66 -11.87
N PRO A 132 3.39 22.85 -12.47
CA PRO A 132 3.59 23.93 -13.42
C PRO A 132 2.53 23.88 -14.53
N PRO A 133 2.19 25.02 -15.17
CA PRO A 133 0.96 25.18 -15.96
C PRO A 133 0.89 24.40 -17.28
N GLU A 134 1.73 23.39 -17.50
CA GLU A 134 1.92 22.73 -18.79
C GLU A 134 1.91 21.19 -18.72
N ALA A 135 1.09 20.58 -17.86
CA ALA A 135 0.85 19.14 -17.88
C ALA A 135 -0.65 18.81 -18.01
N HIS A 136 -0.95 17.91 -18.94
CA HIS A 136 -2.27 17.36 -19.25
C HIS A 136 -3.04 16.78 -18.04
N PRO A 137 -4.38 16.67 -18.08
CA PRO A 137 -5.22 16.52 -16.90
C PRO A 137 -5.33 15.06 -16.45
N THR A 138 -4.45 14.64 -15.54
CA THR A 138 -4.64 13.45 -14.70
C THR A 138 -4.53 13.86 -13.23
N VAL A 139 -5.38 14.79 -12.80
CA VAL A 139 -5.47 15.17 -11.39
C VAL A 139 -6.24 14.07 -10.67
N ALA A 140 -5.53 13.28 -9.85
CA ALA A 140 -6.14 12.34 -8.92
C ALA A 140 -7.24 13.05 -8.10
N PRO A 141 -8.34 12.37 -7.73
CA PRO A 141 -9.42 13.00 -6.97
C PRO A 141 -8.88 13.59 -5.66
N PRO A 142 -9.50 14.66 -5.12
CA PRO A 142 -9.09 15.21 -3.83
C PRO A 142 -9.27 14.16 -2.74
N PRO A 143 -8.36 14.14 -1.73
CA PRO A 143 -8.46 13.19 -0.64
C PRO A 143 -9.77 13.38 0.14
N PRO A 144 -10.34 12.30 0.68
CA PRO A 144 -11.49 12.40 1.58
C PRO A 144 -11.16 13.17 2.86
N HIS A 145 -12.21 13.73 3.45
CA HIS A 145 -12.14 14.39 4.74
C HIS A 145 -12.56 13.44 5.85
N PHE A 146 -12.12 13.68 7.07
CA PHE A 146 -12.54 12.95 8.27
C PHE A 146 -13.79 13.56 8.94
N ASP A 147 -14.60 14.28 8.17
CA ASP A 147 -15.82 14.94 8.64
C ASP A 147 -17.06 14.49 7.83
N ALA A 148 -18.19 15.16 8.05
CA ALA A 148 -19.47 14.83 7.40
C ALA A 148 -19.46 14.95 5.86
N ARG A 149 -18.42 15.55 5.26
CA ARG A 149 -18.25 15.66 3.80
C ARG A 149 -17.84 14.33 3.16
N SER A 150 -17.37 13.37 3.95
CA SER A 150 -17.06 12.03 3.44
C SER A 150 -17.73 10.94 4.28
N ARG A 151 -18.18 9.88 3.62
CA ARG A 151 -18.63 8.65 4.30
C ARG A 151 -17.66 7.54 3.95
N ILE A 152 -17.09 6.93 4.98
CA ILE A 152 -15.92 6.08 4.86
C ILE A 152 -16.22 4.76 5.56
N PHE A 153 -16.07 3.65 4.85
CA PHE A 153 -16.34 2.31 5.36
C PHE A 153 -15.15 1.39 5.15
N GLU A 154 -14.75 0.66 6.19
CA GLU A 154 -13.57 -0.20 6.15
C GLU A 154 -13.83 -1.52 5.39
N LEU A 155 -13.19 -1.67 4.22
CA LEU A 155 -13.21 -2.88 3.40
C LEU A 155 -12.20 -3.93 3.88
N ASP A 156 -10.99 -3.50 4.26
CA ASP A 156 -9.92 -4.35 4.78
C ASP A 156 -9.13 -3.61 5.86
N SER A 157 -8.79 -4.29 6.95
CA SER A 157 -7.90 -3.79 8.01
C SER A 157 -6.41 -3.93 7.70
N CYS A 158 -6.04 -4.50 6.53
CA CYS A 158 -4.67 -4.65 6.03
C CYS A 158 -3.66 -5.23 7.05
N GLY A 159 -4.12 -6.11 7.95
CA GLY A 159 -3.30 -6.66 9.04
C GLY A 159 -2.78 -5.63 10.05
N GLY A 160 -3.39 -4.44 10.15
CA GLY A 160 -2.99 -3.35 11.04
C GLY A 160 -1.97 -2.37 10.43
N ASN A 161 -1.55 -2.58 9.18
CA ASN A 161 -0.60 -1.69 8.50
C ASN A 161 -1.27 -0.51 7.78
N GLY A 162 -2.59 -0.37 7.91
CA GLY A 162 -3.39 0.65 7.25
C GLY A 162 -4.83 0.13 7.13
N LYS A 163 -5.63 0.77 6.29
CA LYS A 163 -6.99 0.35 5.98
C LYS A 163 -7.30 0.61 4.53
N VAL A 164 -7.95 -0.34 3.86
CA VAL A 164 -8.63 -0.05 2.60
C VAL A 164 -10.06 0.32 2.91
N CYS A 165 -10.49 1.45 2.36
CA CYS A 165 -11.78 2.06 2.64
C CYS A 165 -12.59 2.27 1.35
N LEU A 166 -13.89 1.97 1.44
CA LEU A 166 -14.89 2.49 0.52
C LEU A 166 -15.24 3.92 0.94
N VAL A 167 -15.06 4.88 0.04
CA VAL A 167 -15.16 6.30 0.32
C VAL A 167 -16.16 6.95 -0.61
N TYR A 168 -17.10 7.69 -0.03
CA TYR A 168 -18.00 8.59 -0.74
C TYR A 168 -17.62 10.02 -0.40
N ASN A 169 -17.14 10.77 -1.39
CA ASN A 169 -16.75 12.17 -1.22
C ASN A 169 -17.91 13.12 -1.53
N ASN A 170 -17.78 14.38 -1.09
CA ASN A 170 -18.75 15.46 -1.33
C ASN A 170 -20.16 15.12 -0.83
N CYS A 171 -20.24 14.39 0.29
CA CYS A 171 -21.50 14.04 0.91
C CYS A 171 -22.21 15.27 1.47
N THR A 172 -23.52 15.36 1.22
CA THR A 172 -24.40 16.38 1.81
C THR A 172 -25.34 15.72 2.81
N PRO A 173 -25.59 16.33 3.99
CA PRO A 173 -26.57 15.82 4.95
C PRO A 173 -27.95 15.64 4.32
N GLY A 174 -28.60 14.50 4.60
CA GLY A 174 -29.93 14.16 4.04
C GLY A 174 -29.92 13.66 2.59
N VAL A 175 -28.80 13.74 1.88
CA VAL A 175 -28.66 13.20 0.52
C VAL A 175 -28.04 11.81 0.57
N VAL A 176 -28.58 10.89 -0.24
CA VAL A 176 -28.02 9.54 -0.37
C VAL A 176 -26.73 9.61 -1.18
N ALA A 177 -25.63 9.17 -0.60
CA ALA A 177 -24.33 9.20 -1.26
C ALA A 177 -24.22 8.11 -2.33
N GLN A 178 -23.60 8.45 -3.45
CA GLN A 178 -23.40 7.57 -4.61
C GLN A 178 -21.93 7.66 -5.07
N LEU A 179 -21.54 6.78 -5.99
CA LEU A 179 -20.20 6.78 -6.61
C LEU A 179 -19.06 6.56 -5.60
N GLY A 180 -19.19 5.49 -4.80
CA GLY A 180 -18.13 5.09 -3.88
C GLY A 180 -16.84 4.69 -4.60
N GLN A 181 -15.71 5.15 -4.09
CA GLN A 181 -14.35 4.87 -4.59
C GLN A 181 -13.54 4.09 -3.56
N VAL A 182 -12.44 3.47 -3.98
CA VAL A 182 -11.55 2.74 -3.07
C VAL A 182 -10.29 3.55 -2.78
N TRP A 183 -10.02 3.76 -1.48
CA TRP A 183 -8.89 4.52 -0.98
C TRP A 183 -8.13 3.72 0.07
N PHE A 184 -6.83 3.94 0.15
CA PHE A 184 -5.98 3.42 1.22
C PHE A 184 -5.69 4.53 2.24
N LEU A 185 -5.91 4.22 3.51
CA LEU A 185 -5.54 5.03 4.66
C LEU A 185 -4.35 4.39 5.35
N ASP A 186 -3.22 5.10 5.36
CA ASP A 186 -2.02 4.59 6.03
C ASP A 186 -2.07 4.81 7.57
N ARG A 187 -1.02 4.36 8.27
CA ARG A 187 -0.89 4.57 9.73
C ARG A 187 -0.62 6.02 10.13
N SER A 188 -0.21 6.88 9.19
CA SER A 188 -0.01 8.32 9.41
C SER A 188 -1.27 9.14 9.11
N LEU A 189 -2.41 8.46 8.88
CA LEU A 189 -3.70 9.04 8.53
C LEU A 189 -3.68 9.81 7.19
N ARG A 190 -2.81 9.40 6.28
CA ARG A 190 -2.72 9.93 4.92
C ARG A 190 -3.52 9.08 3.94
N TRP A 191 -4.24 9.77 3.08
CA TRP A 191 -5.06 9.18 2.03
C TRP A 191 -4.26 8.97 0.75
N PHE A 192 -4.40 7.77 0.19
CA PHE A 192 -3.88 7.39 -1.11
C PHE A 192 -5.02 6.84 -1.96
N PHE A 193 -5.21 7.44 -3.14
CA PHE A 193 -6.20 6.94 -4.08
C PHE A 193 -5.73 5.60 -4.66
N PHE A 194 -6.60 4.59 -4.64
CA PHE A 194 -6.31 3.29 -5.25
C PHE A 194 -7.03 3.17 -6.58
N THR A 195 -8.35 3.10 -6.54
CA THR A 195 -9.15 2.83 -7.74
C THR A 195 -10.53 3.46 -7.64
N SER A 196 -11.12 3.76 -8.79
CA SER A 196 -12.50 4.25 -8.89
C SER A 196 -13.54 3.15 -8.75
N SER A 197 -13.15 1.87 -8.90
CA SER A 197 -14.05 0.71 -8.82
C SER A 197 -13.49 -0.36 -7.89
N PHE A 198 -14.39 -1.12 -7.25
CA PHE A 198 -14.03 -2.23 -6.39
C PHE A 198 -13.35 -3.36 -7.18
N THR A 199 -13.82 -3.65 -8.39
CA THR A 199 -13.25 -4.70 -9.25
C THR A 199 -11.77 -4.44 -9.55
N SER A 200 -11.41 -3.19 -9.83
CA SER A 200 -10.01 -2.82 -10.07
C SER A 200 -9.16 -3.01 -8.82
N PHE A 201 -9.68 -2.63 -7.65
CA PHE A 201 -9.00 -2.88 -6.37
C PHE A 201 -8.85 -4.39 -6.08
N PHE A 202 -9.90 -5.16 -6.28
CA PHE A 202 -9.89 -6.61 -6.05
C PHE A 202 -8.86 -7.31 -6.94
N ARG A 203 -8.74 -6.89 -8.21
CA ARG A 203 -7.69 -7.36 -9.12
C ARG A 203 -6.30 -6.98 -8.63
N LEU A 204 -6.11 -5.76 -8.14
CA LEU A 204 -4.83 -5.32 -7.58
C LEU A 204 -4.42 -6.19 -6.37
N MET A 205 -5.36 -6.44 -5.45
CA MET A 205 -5.14 -7.34 -4.30
C MET A 205 -4.73 -8.75 -4.74
N ILE A 206 -5.40 -9.31 -5.74
CA ILE A 206 -5.09 -10.62 -6.34
C ILE A 206 -3.70 -10.61 -6.98
N THR A 207 -3.37 -9.58 -7.77
CA THR A 207 -2.06 -9.44 -8.44
C THR A 207 -0.90 -9.44 -7.44
N HIS A 208 -1.10 -8.82 -6.27
CA HIS A 208 -0.08 -8.78 -5.22
C HIS A 208 -0.09 -9.99 -4.28
N LEU A 209 -0.90 -11.02 -4.57
CA LEU A 209 -0.98 -12.27 -3.78
C LEU A 209 -1.27 -12.06 -2.28
N GLY A 210 -1.79 -10.89 -1.90
CA GLY A 210 -2.04 -10.52 -0.50
C GLY A 210 -0.76 -10.36 0.33
N LEU A 211 0.39 -10.11 -0.27
CA LEU A 211 1.67 -10.03 0.46
C LEU A 211 1.70 -8.91 1.50
N PRO A 212 2.54 -9.02 2.54
CA PRO A 212 2.64 -7.99 3.56
C PRO A 212 2.92 -6.62 2.96
N GLU A 213 2.15 -5.62 3.39
CA GLU A 213 2.34 -4.21 2.98
C GLU A 213 2.26 -3.93 1.47
N TRP A 214 1.69 -4.83 0.66
CA TRP A 214 1.62 -4.63 -0.79
C TRP A 214 0.96 -3.30 -1.20
N HIS A 215 0.01 -2.82 -0.38
CA HIS A 215 -0.66 -1.53 -0.51
C HIS A 215 0.31 -0.35 -0.61
N TYR A 216 1.44 -0.42 0.10
CA TYR A 216 2.45 0.64 0.13
C TYR A 216 3.24 0.74 -1.19
N ASN A 217 3.17 -0.26 -2.07
CA ASN A 217 3.71 -0.15 -3.44
C ASN A 217 3.02 0.97 -4.25
N CYS A 218 1.79 1.33 -3.89
CA CYS A 218 1.02 2.40 -4.51
C CYS A 218 1.21 3.76 -3.80
N THR A 219 2.15 3.84 -2.85
CA THR A 219 2.41 5.05 -2.06
C THR A 219 3.84 5.53 -2.28
N SER A 220 4.11 6.79 -1.96
CA SER A 220 5.47 7.36 -2.01
C SER A 220 6.44 6.75 -0.99
N TYR A 221 5.95 6.00 0.01
CA TYR A 221 6.79 5.42 1.06
C TYR A 221 7.37 4.06 0.67
N GLY A 222 6.65 3.29 -0.15
CA GLY A 222 6.99 1.90 -0.43
C GLY A 222 6.84 0.98 0.79
N PRO A 223 6.95 -0.34 0.57
CA PRO A 223 6.91 -1.32 1.65
C PRO A 223 8.15 -1.23 2.54
N SER A 224 8.02 -1.60 3.81
CA SER A 224 9.13 -1.62 4.75
C SER A 224 10.24 -2.59 4.29
N PRO A 225 11.50 -2.41 4.74
CA PRO A 225 12.59 -3.33 4.40
C PRO A 225 12.29 -4.79 4.76
N LEU A 226 11.49 -5.03 5.81
CA LEU A 226 11.07 -6.37 6.22
C LEU A 226 9.98 -6.94 5.30
N ALA A 227 9.22 -6.13 4.57
CA ALA A 227 8.23 -6.61 3.62
C ALA A 227 8.81 -6.75 2.20
N GLN A 228 9.91 -6.06 1.88
CA GLN A 228 10.51 -6.06 0.54
C GLN A 228 10.96 -7.43 0.04
N TRP A 229 11.41 -8.35 0.90
CA TRP A 229 11.77 -9.70 0.47
C TRP A 229 10.58 -10.46 -0.11
N ALA A 230 9.36 -10.11 0.31
CA ALA A 230 8.13 -10.73 -0.18
C ALA A 230 7.89 -10.39 -1.66
N ALA A 231 8.48 -9.31 -2.19
CA ALA A 231 8.39 -8.92 -3.61
C ALA A 231 9.00 -9.95 -4.58
N LEU A 232 9.62 -11.02 -4.08
CA LEU A 232 10.05 -12.17 -4.87
C LEU A 232 8.90 -13.11 -5.29
N TYR A 233 7.73 -12.99 -4.66
CA TYR A 233 6.57 -13.86 -4.89
C TYR A 233 5.58 -13.40 -5.97
N PRO A 234 5.29 -12.09 -6.15
CA PRO A 234 4.40 -11.66 -7.22
C PRO A 234 4.97 -12.03 -8.59
N PRO A 235 4.11 -12.33 -9.57
CA PRO A 235 4.52 -12.33 -10.96
C PRO A 235 5.18 -10.98 -11.30
N LEU A 236 6.22 -10.98 -12.13
CA LEU A 236 6.86 -9.76 -12.60
C LEU A 236 5.82 -8.88 -13.31
N THR A 237 5.26 -7.90 -12.59
CA THR A 237 4.41 -6.87 -13.16
C THR A 237 5.32 -5.83 -13.80
N PHE A 238 5.30 -5.73 -15.13
CA PHE A 238 5.99 -4.66 -15.83
C PHE A 238 5.44 -3.32 -15.34
N SER A 239 6.25 -2.60 -14.56
CA SER A 239 5.96 -1.21 -14.19
C SER A 239 6.55 -0.34 -15.28
N ASP A 240 5.75 0.55 -15.88
CA ASP A 240 6.26 1.53 -16.83
C ASP A 240 7.18 2.51 -16.07
N PRO A 241 8.47 2.65 -16.42
CA PRO A 241 9.40 3.53 -15.70
C PRO A 241 9.00 5.02 -15.67
N GLN A 242 7.94 5.44 -16.37
CA GLN A 242 7.43 6.82 -16.32
C GLN A 242 6.65 7.21 -15.05
N ASP A 243 6.18 6.26 -14.23
CA ASP A 243 5.35 6.54 -13.04
C ASP A 243 6.12 6.51 -11.70
N THR A 244 7.45 6.59 -11.73
CA THR A 244 8.23 6.76 -10.49
C THR A 244 8.37 8.26 -10.14
N PRO A 245 7.76 8.78 -9.06
CA PRO A 245 8.35 9.92 -8.40
C PRO A 245 9.72 9.44 -7.92
N THR A 246 10.78 10.05 -8.44
CA THR A 246 12.19 9.75 -8.13
C THR A 246 12.41 9.64 -6.64
N THR A 247 12.24 8.44 -6.10
CA THR A 247 12.58 8.10 -4.75
C THR A 247 13.81 7.25 -4.93
N GLU A 248 14.96 7.86 -4.63
CA GLU A 248 16.26 7.21 -4.67
C GLU A 248 16.27 6.04 -3.67
N LEU A 249 15.75 4.88 -4.10
CA LEU A 249 15.93 3.62 -3.43
C LEU A 249 17.41 3.29 -3.50
N ASN A 250 18.10 3.43 -2.35
CA ASN A 250 19.40 2.83 -2.03
C ASN A 250 20.26 2.48 -3.25
N CYS A 251 20.76 3.49 -3.95
CA CYS A 251 21.78 3.29 -4.97
C CYS A 251 23.13 3.08 -4.26
N LEU A 252 23.26 1.95 -3.56
CA LEU A 252 24.56 1.46 -3.11
C LEU A 252 25.24 0.87 -4.34
N ASP A 253 26.01 1.70 -5.04
CA ASP A 253 26.92 1.27 -6.09
C ASP A 253 27.97 0.31 -5.48
N PRO A 254 27.95 -1.00 -5.81
CA PRO A 254 28.89 -1.97 -5.25
C PRO A 254 30.36 -1.64 -5.57
N SER A 255 30.61 -0.87 -6.64
CA SER A 255 31.95 -0.41 -7.01
C SER A 255 32.45 0.78 -6.16
N ARG A 256 31.56 1.40 -5.39
CA ARG A 256 31.87 2.47 -4.41
C ARG A 256 31.81 1.98 -2.97
N ALA A 257 31.04 0.92 -2.67
CA ALA A 257 30.89 0.38 -1.32
C ALA A 257 32.19 -0.22 -0.74
N PHE A 258 33.09 -0.73 -1.57
CA PHE A 258 34.35 -1.38 -1.15
C PHE A 258 35.60 -0.68 -1.68
N LYS A 259 35.64 0.66 -1.65
CA LYS A 259 36.92 1.36 -1.81
C LYS A 259 37.72 1.28 -0.53
N THR A 260 38.50 0.21 -0.38
CA THR A 260 39.57 0.12 0.60
C THR A 260 40.45 1.36 0.42
N ARG A 261 40.46 2.26 1.41
CA ARG A 261 41.35 3.42 1.43
C ARG A 261 42.78 2.89 1.55
N THR A 262 43.41 2.58 0.42
CA THR A 262 44.85 2.31 0.35
C THR A 262 45.55 3.57 0.82
N LYS A 263 46.12 3.49 2.03
CA LYS A 263 47.01 4.52 2.57
C LYS A 263 48.12 4.76 1.55
N THR A 264 48.14 5.95 0.96
CA THR A 264 49.28 6.42 0.19
C THR A 264 50.50 6.52 1.12
N PRO A 265 51.64 5.89 0.78
CA PRO A 265 52.84 5.99 1.57
C PRO A 265 53.45 7.40 1.41
N PRO A 266 54.16 7.93 2.43
CA PRO A 266 54.71 9.27 2.38
C PRO A 266 55.83 9.38 1.33
N LYS A 267 55.77 10.43 0.50
CA LYS A 267 56.78 10.79 -0.50
C LYS A 267 58.15 11.02 0.17
N LYS A 268 59.08 10.08 -0.01
CA LYS A 268 60.53 10.38 0.06
C LYS A 268 60.93 11.04 -1.25
N ARG A 269 61.27 12.34 -1.22
CA ARG A 269 62.04 12.98 -2.28
C ARG A 269 63.45 12.39 -2.24
N THR A 270 63.78 11.60 -3.25
CA THR A 270 65.13 11.18 -3.59
C THR A 270 65.94 12.41 -4.01
N GLY A 271 67.10 12.60 -3.39
CA GLY A 271 68.15 13.46 -3.94
C GLY A 271 69.06 12.61 -4.80
N THR A 272 69.48 13.12 -5.96
CA THR A 272 70.80 12.79 -6.53
C THR A 272 71.29 13.87 -7.49
N GLN A 273 72.44 14.46 -7.11
CA GLN A 273 73.56 14.95 -7.93
C GLN A 273 73.41 16.13 -8.91
N GLY A 274 74.30 17.10 -8.69
CA GLY A 274 74.77 18.08 -9.66
C GLY A 274 75.76 19.01 -8.95
N GLY A 275 77.05 18.87 -9.23
CA GLY A 275 78.13 19.44 -8.42
C GLY A 275 78.45 20.91 -8.66
N GLY A 276 79.60 21.33 -8.12
CA GLY A 276 80.28 22.55 -8.57
C GLY A 276 80.50 23.61 -7.49
N ALA A 277 81.55 23.41 -6.70
CA ALA A 277 82.58 24.37 -6.29
C ALA A 277 82.28 25.88 -6.09
N ARG A 278 82.91 26.35 -5.00
CA ARG A 278 83.55 27.67 -4.75
C ARG A 278 82.71 28.81 -4.20
N GLY A 279 83.15 29.27 -3.01
CA GLY A 279 83.41 30.69 -2.81
C GLY A 279 82.92 31.30 -1.49
N GLY A 280 83.80 31.28 -0.50
CA GLY A 280 84.14 32.47 0.31
C GLY A 280 83.08 33.13 1.20
N GLY A 281 83.42 33.20 2.50
CA GLY A 281 83.46 34.51 3.17
C GLY A 281 82.27 34.93 4.05
N ARG A 282 82.36 34.54 5.33
CA ARG A 282 82.18 35.36 6.55
C ARG A 282 81.07 36.44 6.63
N GLY A 283 80.37 36.38 7.77
CA GLY A 283 79.95 37.54 8.56
C GLY A 283 78.45 37.57 8.81
N ARG A 284 77.98 37.13 9.99
CA ARG A 284 77.56 38.00 11.13
C ARG A 284 76.68 39.17 10.66
N GLY A 285 75.43 39.35 11.09
CA GLY A 285 74.68 38.79 12.21
C GLY A 285 73.69 39.86 12.69
N ARG A 286 72.69 39.43 13.48
CA ARG A 286 71.71 40.25 14.22
C ARG A 286 70.72 41.02 13.32
N SER A 287 69.46 41.16 13.67
CA SER A 287 68.72 40.85 14.89
C SER A 287 67.27 40.59 14.54
#